data_AF-X1DV74-F1
#
_entry.id   AF-X1DV74-F1
#
_cell.length_a   1.000
_cell.length_b   1.000
_cell.length_c   1.000
_cell.angle_alpha   90.00
_cell.angle_beta   90.00
_cell.angle_gamma   90.00
#
_symmetry.space_group_name_H-M   'P 1'
#
loop_
_entity.id
_entity.type
_entity.pdbx_description
1 polymer ?
#
loop_
_entity_poly.entity_id
_entity_poly.type
_entity_poly.pdbx_seq_one_letter_code
_entity_poly.pdbx_strand_id
1 'polypeptide(L)'
;MLSRGSRNVLMNVYFLISAVCILILDQVTKYIIIEKLPVNSSIEVIGGFFYITHVKNSGAAFGLFQDSIRILTIISIVAIVLIIIL
;
A
#
# COMPACT_ATOMS: atom_id res chain seq x y z
N MET A 1 24.01 12.74 23.38
CA MET A 1 23.88 13.37 22.04
C MET A 1 24.40 12.38 21.00
N LEU A 2 23.54 11.76 20.18
CA LEU A 2 23.98 10.80 19.16
C LEU A 2 24.79 11.52 18.07
N SER A 3 25.90 10.91 17.63
CA SER A 3 26.68 11.40 16.50
C SER A 3 25.81 11.44 15.24
N ARG A 4 26.12 12.37 14.32
CA ARG A 4 25.35 12.54 13.07
C ARG A 4 25.24 11.23 12.27
N GLY A 5 26.29 10.41 12.27
CA GLY A 5 26.28 9.08 11.64
C GLY A 5 25.32 8.10 12.32
N SER A 6 25.35 8.01 13.65
CA SER A 6 24.47 7.11 14.42
C SER A 6 23.00 7.49 14.30
N ARG A 7 22.70 8.80 14.19
CA ARG A 7 21.34 9.31 13.95
C ARG A 7 20.78 8.88 12.58
N ASN A 8 21.59 8.91 11.53
CA ASN A 8 21.17 8.50 10.18
C ASN A 8 20.90 6.99 10.12
N VAL A 9 21.76 6.17 10.74
CA VAL A 9 21.55 4.72 10.82
C VAL A 9 20.23 4.40 11.53
N LEU A 10 19.99 5.03 12.67
CA LEU A 10 18.75 4.84 13.43
C LEU A 10 17.51 5.22 12.60
N MET A 11 17.56 6.34 11.88
CA MET A 11 16.47 6.79 11.01
C MET A 11 16.21 5.81 9.86
N ASN A 12 17.26 5.27 9.23
CA ASN A 12 17.13 4.27 8.17
C ASN A 12 16.53 2.94 8.70
N VAL A 13 16.90 2.55 9.92
CA VAL A 13 16.32 1.36 10.58
C VAL A 13 14.83 1.57 10.84
N TYR A 14 14.43 2.72 11.39
CA TYR A 14 13.01 3.02 11.58
C TYR A 14 12.24 3.05 10.26
N PHE A 15 12.82 3.66 9.22
CA PHE A 15 12.24 3.67 7.89
C PHE A 15 11.99 2.25 7.37
N LEU A 16 13.02 1.39 7.41
CA LEU A 16 12.92 0.02 6.92
C LEU A 16 11.88 -0.81 7.69
N ILE A 17 11.88 -0.69 9.02
CA ILE A 17 10.89 -1.38 9.87
C ILE A 17 9.48 -0.90 9.51
N SER A 18 9.27 0.40 9.37
CA SER A 18 7.95 0.94 9.02
C SER A 18 7.47 0.47 7.64
N ALA A 19 8.36 0.44 6.63
CA ALA A 19 8.05 -0.03 5.30
C ALA A 19 7.64 -1.51 5.31
N VAL A 20 8.40 -2.37 6.00
CA VAL A 20 8.08 -3.80 6.12
C VAL A 20 6.75 -4.01 6.85
N CYS A 21 6.52 -3.30 7.96
CA CYS A 21 5.25 -3.39 8.69
C CYS A 21 4.06 -2.98 7.82
N ILE A 22 4.17 -1.88 7.07
CA ILE A 22 3.11 -1.40 6.19
C ILE A 22 2.83 -2.42 5.08
N LEU A 23 3.87 -2.99 4.45
CA LEU A 23 3.71 -4.01 3.41
C LEU A 23 3.03 -5.26 3.94
N ILE A 24 3.40 -5.73 5.13
CA ILE A 24 2.76 -6.89 5.76
C ILE A 24 1.28 -6.58 6.05
N LEU A 25 0.98 -5.42 6.64
CA LEU A 25 -0.39 -5.03 6.96
C LEU A 25 -1.25 -4.90 5.70
N ASP A 26 -0.74 -4.29 4.62
CA ASP A 26 -1.42 -4.18 3.33
C ASP A 26 -1.77 -5.55 2.74
N GLN A 27 -0.82 -6.49 2.72
CA GLN A 27 -1.05 -7.82 2.13
C GLN A 27 -1.96 -8.69 3.00
N VAL A 28 -1.80 -8.65 4.33
CA VAL A 28 -2.65 -9.40 5.27
C VAL A 28 -4.10 -8.90 5.20
N THR A 29 -4.31 -7.58 5.18
CA THR A 29 -5.68 -7.02 5.08
C THR A 29 -6.33 -7.39 3.76
N LYS A 30 -5.63 -7.29 2.62
CA LYS A 30 -6.14 -7.74 1.32
C LYS A 30 -6.50 -9.23 1.31
N TYR A 31 -5.63 -10.06 1.87
CA TYR A 31 -5.87 -11.50 1.97
C TYR A 31 -7.15 -11.81 2.77
N ILE A 32 -7.34 -11.17 3.93
CA ILE A 32 -8.55 -11.33 4.75
C ILE A 32 -9.82 -10.93 3.96
N ILE A 33 -9.77 -9.83 3.21
CA ILE A 33 -10.92 -9.38 2.40
C ILE A 33 -11.24 -10.35 1.26
N ILE A 34 -10.22 -10.87 0.57
CA ILE A 34 -10.40 -11.84 -0.51
C ILE A 34 -11.08 -13.12 0.00
N GLU A 35 -10.70 -13.60 1.18
CA GLU A 35 -11.25 -14.83 1.78
C GLU A 35 -12.66 -14.63 2.36
N LYS A 36 -12.97 -13.45 2.92
CA LYS A 36 -14.17 -13.26 3.73
C LYS A 36 -15.29 -12.47 3.06
N LEU A 37 -14.99 -11.65 2.06
CA LEU A 37 -15.97 -10.72 1.47
C LEU A 37 -16.12 -11.00 -0.02
N PRO A 38 -17.31 -11.36 -0.54
CA PRO A 38 -17.53 -11.47 -1.98
C PRO A 38 -17.22 -10.16 -2.73
N VAL A 39 -16.76 -10.27 -3.98
CA VAL A 39 -16.50 -9.09 -4.82
C VAL A 39 -17.79 -8.28 -4.98
N ASN A 40 -17.67 -6.95 -4.94
CA ASN A 40 -18.74 -5.95 -5.00
C ASN A 40 -19.73 -6.01 -3.82
N SER A 41 -19.33 -6.61 -2.70
CA SER A 41 -20.08 -6.54 -1.45
C SER A 41 -19.37 -5.63 -0.42
N SER A 42 -20.14 -5.17 0.56
CA SER A 42 -19.70 -4.21 1.58
C SER A 42 -20.06 -4.71 2.98
N ILE A 43 -19.17 -4.45 3.95
CA ILE A 43 -19.43 -4.56 5.37
C ILE A 43 -19.53 -3.14 5.94
N GLU A 44 -20.62 -2.83 6.63
CA GLU A 44 -20.76 -1.60 7.39
C GLU A 44 -20.02 -1.72 8.72
N VAL A 45 -19.06 -0.83 8.97
CA VAL A 45 -18.26 -0.80 10.21
C VAL A 45 -18.73 0.32 11.12
N ILE A 46 -19.01 1.51 10.55
CA ILE A 46 -19.63 2.63 11.26
C ILE A 46 -20.90 3.01 10.47
N GLY A 47 -22.04 2.88 11.14
CA GLY A 47 -23.36 3.11 10.56
C GLY A 47 -23.45 4.40 9.75
N GLY A 48 -23.74 4.30 8.46
CA GLY A 48 -23.92 5.44 7.55
C GLY A 48 -22.65 6.23 7.19
N PHE A 49 -21.45 5.79 7.61
CA PHE A 49 -20.21 6.55 7.41
C PHE A 49 -19.05 5.71 6.85
N PHE A 50 -18.77 4.54 7.43
CA PHE A 50 -17.59 3.75 7.07
C PHE A 50 -17.96 2.33 6.66
N TYR A 51 -17.59 1.98 5.43
CA TYR A 51 -17.82 0.69 4.82
C TYR A 51 -16.50 0.12 4.31
N ILE A 52 -16.32 -1.19 4.49
CA ILE A 52 -15.27 -1.96 3.83
C ILE A 52 -15.91 -2.64 2.63
N THR A 53 -15.51 -2.25 1.42
CA THR A 53 -16.04 -2.81 0.16
C THR A 53 -14.96 -3.58 -0.58
N HIS A 54 -15.25 -4.81 -1.00
CA HIS A 54 -14.33 -5.57 -1.85
C HIS A 54 -14.50 -5.17 -3.31
N VAL A 55 -13.64 -4.29 -3.80
CA VAL A 55 -13.59 -3.88 -5.22
C VAL A 55 -12.26 -4.34 -5.84
N LYS A 56 -12.33 -4.88 -7.06
CA LYS A 56 -11.13 -5.15 -7.88
C LYS A 56 -10.91 -3.97 -8.83
N ASN A 57 -9.77 -3.30 -8.72
CA ASN A 57 -9.38 -2.21 -9.60
C ASN A 57 -8.29 -2.70 -10.58
N SER A 58 -8.60 -2.80 -11.87
CA SER A 58 -7.63 -3.13 -12.93
C SER A 58 -6.86 -1.92 -13.46
N GLY A 59 -7.20 -0.72 -13.01
CA GLY A 59 -6.53 0.54 -13.34
C GLY A 59 -5.93 1.25 -12.11
N ALA A 60 -5.61 2.52 -12.29
CA ALA A 60 -5.09 3.42 -11.26
C ALA A 60 -6.25 4.15 -10.53
N ALA A 61 -5.98 5.34 -9.99
CA ALA A 61 -7.01 6.19 -9.41
C ALA A 61 -8.11 6.53 -10.44
N PHE A 62 -9.37 6.56 -9.99
CA PHE A 62 -10.55 6.85 -10.82
C PHE A 62 -10.75 5.92 -12.03
N GLY A 63 -10.13 4.73 -12.03
CA GLY A 63 -10.19 3.80 -13.15
C GLY A 63 -9.39 4.27 -14.38
N LEU A 64 -8.42 5.17 -14.22
CA LEU A 64 -7.51 5.53 -15.30
C LEU A 64 -6.60 4.35 -15.67
N PHE A 65 -6.27 4.21 -16.96
CA PHE A 65 -5.39 3.15 -17.47
C PHE A 65 -5.88 1.72 -17.15
N GLN A 66 -7.18 1.45 -17.35
CA GLN A 66 -7.74 0.10 -17.17
C GLN A 66 -6.96 -0.93 -18.01
N ASP A 67 -6.81 -2.12 -17.44
CA ASP A 67 -6.15 -3.29 -18.03
C ASP A 67 -4.66 -3.07 -18.40
N SER A 68 -4.08 -1.94 -17.97
CA SER A 68 -2.68 -1.56 -18.23
C SER A 68 -1.78 -1.85 -17.02
N ILE A 69 -2.10 -2.89 -16.24
CA ILE A 69 -1.44 -3.23 -14.96
C ILE A 69 0.09 -3.33 -15.13
N ARG A 70 0.57 -3.92 -16.22
CA ARG A 70 2.02 -4.05 -16.48
C ARG A 70 2.71 -2.69 -16.54
N ILE A 71 2.12 -1.71 -17.22
CA ILE A 71 2.66 -0.35 -17.34
C ILE A 71 2.62 0.35 -15.98
N LEU A 72 1.49 0.25 -15.26
CA LEU A 72 1.35 0.83 -13.93
C LEU A 72 2.36 0.25 -12.92
N THR A 73 2.64 -1.05 -12.98
CA THR A 73 3.68 -1.70 -12.18
C THR A 73 5.06 -1.15 -12.51
N ILE A 74 5.41 -0.99 -13.78
CA ILE A 74 6.71 -0.41 -14.20
C ILE A 74 6.84 1.01 -13.66
N ILE A 75 5.82 1.86 -13.83
CA ILE A 75 5.81 3.23 -13.31
C ILE A 75 5.99 3.24 -11.79
N SER A 76 5.33 2.33 -11.08
CA SER A 76 5.44 2.23 -9.61
C SER A 76 6.85 1.85 -9.16
N ILE A 77 7.49 0.90 -9.86
CA ILE A 77 8.89 0.51 -9.59
C ILE A 77 9.84 1.69 -9.83
N VAL A 78 9.69 2.40 -10.96
CA VAL A 78 10.49 3.58 -11.27
C VAL A 78 10.31 4.66 -10.19
N ALA A 79 9.07 4.94 -9.77
CA ALA A 79 8.79 5.90 -8.71
C ALA A 79 9.46 5.52 -7.38
N ILE A 80 9.39 4.24 -6.97
CA ILE A 80 10.06 3.75 -5.75
C ILE A 80 11.58 3.95 -5.84
N VAL A 81 12.19 3.60 -6.97
CA VAL A 81 13.64 3.80 -7.17
C VAL A 81 14.01 5.28 -7.08
N LEU A 82 13.23 6.17 -7.71
CA LEU A 82 13.45 7.61 -7.63
C LEU A 82 13.34 8.14 -6.20
N ILE A 83 12.33 7.71 -5.43
CA ILE A 83 12.15 8.11 -4.03
C ILE A 83 13.32 7.65 -3.13
N ILE A 84 13.94 6.51 -3.44
CA ILE A 84 15.08 6.00 -2.66
C ILE A 84 16.38 6.78 -2.98
N ILE A 85 16.52 7.24 -4.23
CA ILE A 85 17.75 7.93 -4.70
C ILE A 85 17.73 9.42 -4.36
N LEU A 86 16.57 10.07 -4.48
CA LEU A 86 16.37 11.49 -4.19
C LEU A 86 16.34 11.79 -2.68
#